data_AF-A0ABD3EA66-F1
#
_entry.id   AF-A0ABD3EA66-F1
#
_cell.length_a   1.000
_cell.length_b   1.000
_cell.length_c   1.000
_cell.angle_alpha   90.00
_cell.angle_beta   90.00
_cell.angle_gamma   90.00
#
_symmetry.space_group_name_H-M   'P 1'
#
loop_
_entity.id
_entity.type
_entity.pdbx_description
1 polymer ?
#
loop_
_entity_poly.entity_id
_entity_poly.type
_entity_poly.pdbx_seq_one_letter_code
_entity_poly.pdbx_strand_id
1 'polypeptide(L)'
;MNGAVLVAIAATVGTFLQGWDNATIAGSVVYIKREMELGASIEGLILAMSLIGAILVTTCSGTISDMIGRRPMLITSSTFYFVGGLIMLWSPSVQVLLAVRLLDGFGIRLTVTLVPLYISEIAPSEICGSLNY
;
A
#
# COMPACT_ATOMS: atom_id res chain seq x y z
N MET A 1 18.01 -4.71 -21.14
CA MET A 1 18.49 -3.89 -19.99
C MET A 1 17.49 -2.80 -19.58
N ASN A 2 16.95 -1.98 -20.49
CA ASN A 2 16.08 -0.84 -20.11
C ASN A 2 14.79 -1.24 -19.36
N GLY A 3 14.18 -2.39 -19.71
CA GLY A 3 12.97 -2.88 -19.03
C GLY A 3 13.20 -3.24 -17.56
N ALA A 4 14.27 -4.00 -17.26
CA ALA A 4 14.59 -4.41 -15.89
C ALA A 4 14.89 -3.23 -14.97
N VAL A 5 15.59 -2.20 -15.47
CA VAL A 5 15.88 -0.97 -14.71
C VAL A 5 14.61 -0.21 -14.37
N LEU A 6 13.67 -0.10 -15.33
CA LEU A 6 12.40 0.59 -15.09
C LEU A 6 11.57 -0.09 -14.00
N VAL A 7 11.54 -1.43 -14.01
CA VAL A 7 10.79 -2.20 -13.02
C VAL A 7 11.49 -2.18 -11.65
N ALA A 8 12.83 -2.24 -11.61
CA ALA A 8 13.59 -2.08 -10.37
C ALA A 8 13.32 -0.72 -9.71
N ILE A 9 13.31 0.36 -10.49
CA ILE A 9 12.96 1.71 -10.01
C ILE A 9 11.53 1.72 -9.48
N ALA A 10 10.57 1.17 -10.22
CA ALA A 10 9.18 1.09 -9.77
C ALA A 10 9.05 0.31 -8.45
N ALA A 11 9.86 -0.74 -8.27
CA ALA A 11 9.89 -1.51 -7.04
C ALA A 11 10.42 -0.73 -5.87
N THR A 12 11.60 -0.11 -6.02
CA THR A 12 12.18 0.74 -4.99
C THR A 12 11.25 1.89 -4.62
N VAL A 13 10.58 2.50 -5.60
CA VAL A 13 9.58 3.56 -5.36
C VAL A 13 8.38 3.04 -4.56
N GLY A 14 7.87 1.85 -4.87
CA GLY A 14 6.78 1.22 -4.12
C GLY A 14 7.15 0.95 -2.65
N THR A 15 8.33 0.37 -2.41
CA THR A 15 8.81 0.08 -1.04
C THR A 15 9.13 1.37 -0.28
N PHE A 16 9.65 2.39 -0.97
CA PHE A 16 9.89 3.72 -0.40
C PHE A 16 8.59 4.41 0.03
N LEU A 17 7.57 4.40 -0.84
CA LEU A 17 6.24 4.95 -0.54
C LEU A 17 5.58 4.25 0.65
N GLN A 18 5.72 2.93 0.76
CA GLN A 18 5.25 2.19 1.94
C GLN A 18 5.98 2.63 3.22
N GLY A 19 7.29 2.81 3.16
CA GLY A 19 8.06 3.32 4.29
C GLY A 19 7.64 4.74 4.68
N TRP A 20 7.35 5.58 3.69
CA TRP A 20 6.87 6.95 3.89
C TRP A 20 5.51 7.00 4.59
N ASP A 21 4.53 6.21 4.16
CA ASP A 21 3.21 6.15 4.82
C ASP A 21 3.34 5.69 6.28
N ASN A 22 4.12 4.64 6.54
CA ASN A 22 4.37 4.15 7.89
C ASN A 22 5.07 5.19 8.80
N ALA A 23 6.02 5.95 8.26
CA ALA A 23 6.68 7.02 9.01
C ALA A 23 5.72 8.18 9.31
N THR A 24 4.90 8.56 8.31
CA THR A 24 3.94 9.64 8.44
C THR A 24 2.87 9.29 9.47
N ILE A 25 2.30 8.08 9.44
CA ILE A 25 1.28 7.67 10.42
C ILE A 25 1.84 7.61 11.84
N ALA A 26 3.06 7.11 12.02
CA ALA A 26 3.71 7.04 13.33
C ALA A 26 3.91 8.44 13.94
N GLY A 27 4.21 9.45 13.11
CA GLY A 27 4.26 10.84 13.54
C GLY A 27 2.88 11.44 13.79
N SER A 28 1.94 11.26 12.85
CA SER A 28 0.62 11.88 12.87
C SER A 28 -0.29 11.33 13.96
N VAL A 29 -0.17 10.06 14.34
CA VAL A 29 -1.05 9.44 15.36
C VAL A 29 -0.93 10.13 16.73
N VAL A 30 0.27 10.62 17.07
CA VAL A 30 0.52 11.39 18.30
C VAL A 30 -0.25 12.72 18.29
N TYR A 31 -0.30 13.39 17.14
CA TYR A 31 -1.05 14.64 16.97
C TYR A 31 -2.56 14.40 16.92
N ILE A 32 -3.02 13.40 16.16
CA ILE A 32 -4.44 13.03 16.05
C ILE A 32 -5.00 12.69 17.44
N LYS A 33 -4.24 11.94 18.25
CA LYS A 33 -4.60 11.62 19.63
C LYS A 33 -4.79 12.86 20.50
N ARG A 34 -3.93 13.88 20.32
CA ARG A 34 -3.95 15.11 21.11
C ARG A 34 -5.07 16.07 20.68
N GLU A 35 -5.34 16.16 19.38
CA GLU A 35 -6.37 17.05 18.81
C GLU A 35 -7.79 16.51 19.01
N MET A 36 -7.99 15.20 18.92
CA MET A 36 -9.32 14.57 18.97
C MET A 36 -9.59 13.82 20.29
N GLU A 37 -8.76 14.02 21.32
CA GLU A 37 -8.85 13.39 22.66
C GLU A 37 -9.11 11.86 22.62
N LEU A 38 -8.48 11.16 21.67
CA LEU A 38 -8.75 9.73 21.50
C LEU A 38 -8.08 8.89 22.59
N GLY A 39 -8.85 7.95 23.15
CA GLY A 39 -8.32 6.89 23.99
C GLY A 39 -7.34 5.97 23.23
N ALA A 40 -6.39 5.38 23.96
CA ALA A 40 -5.37 4.48 23.42
C ALA A 40 -5.94 3.29 22.61
N SER A 41 -7.19 2.88 22.90
CA SER A 41 -7.88 1.82 22.16
C SER A 41 -8.14 2.18 20.70
N ILE A 42 -8.46 3.44 20.38
CA ILE A 42 -8.76 3.84 19.00
C ILE A 42 -7.47 4.00 18.18
N GLU A 43 -6.39 4.46 18.79
CA GLU A 43 -5.06 4.49 18.16
C GLU A 43 -4.65 3.09 17.68
N GLY A 44 -4.77 2.09 18.55
CA GLY A 44 -4.53 0.69 18.17
C GLY A 44 -5.48 0.20 17.07
N LEU A 45 -6.74 0.64 17.09
CA LEU A 45 -7.71 0.29 16.05
C LEU A 45 -7.34 0.88 14.69
N ILE A 46 -6.84 2.11 14.62
CA ILE A 46 -6.40 2.75 13.37
C ILE A 46 -5.25 1.94 12.74
N LEU A 47 -4.27 1.53 13.54
CA LEU A 47 -3.15 0.68 13.08
C LEU A 47 -3.64 -0.71 12.66
N ALA A 48 -4.56 -1.30 13.44
CA ALA A 48 -5.14 -2.60 13.13
C ALA A 48 -5.96 -2.59 11.83
N MET A 49 -6.65 -1.50 11.51
CA MET A 49 -7.44 -1.40 10.28
C MET A 49 -6.57 -1.46 9.01
N SER A 50 -5.39 -0.82 9.01
CA SER A 50 -4.42 -0.99 7.92
C SER A 50 -3.95 -2.43 7.78
N LEU A 51 -3.71 -3.13 8.90
CA LEU A 51 -3.34 -4.55 8.89
C LEU A 51 -4.45 -5.45 8.38
N ILE A 52 -5.70 -5.21 8.79
CA ILE A 52 -6.87 -5.94 8.32
C ILE A 52 -7.04 -5.76 6.80
N GLY A 53 -6.94 -4.52 6.31
CA GLY A 53 -6.97 -4.23 4.87
C GLY A 53 -5.85 -4.96 4.12
N ALA A 54 -4.64 -4.94 4.66
CA ALA A 54 -3.49 -5.66 4.15
C ALA A 54 -3.71 -7.18 4.05
N ILE A 55 -4.30 -7.81 5.08
CA ILE A 55 -4.58 -9.25 5.09
C ILE A 55 -5.61 -9.59 4.01
N LEU A 56 -6.73 -8.86 3.96
CA LEU A 56 -7.78 -9.06 2.97
C LEU A 56 -7.24 -8.95 1.54
N VAL A 57 -6.39 -7.96 1.29
CA VAL A 57 -5.71 -7.82 0.00
C VAL A 57 -4.79 -8.98 -0.29
N THR A 58 -3.94 -9.38 0.66
CA THR A 58 -2.96 -10.44 0.40
C THR A 58 -3.69 -11.72 0.00
N THR A 59 -4.78 -12.05 0.70
CA THR A 59 -5.65 -13.19 0.39
C THR A 59 -6.34 -13.07 -0.97
N CYS A 60 -6.88 -11.89 -1.31
CA CYS A 60 -7.60 -11.70 -2.58
C CYS A 60 -6.67 -11.46 -3.79
N SER A 61 -5.47 -10.93 -3.58
CA SER A 61 -4.59 -10.46 -4.67
C SER A 61 -4.12 -11.60 -5.56
N GLY A 62 -3.91 -12.80 -5.03
CA GLY A 62 -3.49 -13.96 -5.82
C GLY A 62 -4.51 -14.31 -6.90
N THR A 63 -5.77 -14.53 -6.49
CA THR A 63 -6.84 -14.91 -7.43
C THR A 63 -7.21 -13.78 -8.39
N ILE A 64 -7.21 -12.53 -7.91
CA ILE A 64 -7.58 -11.37 -8.76
C ILE A 64 -6.45 -11.03 -9.74
N SER A 65 -5.18 -11.24 -9.36
CA SER A 65 -4.00 -10.97 -10.22
C SER A 65 -4.00 -11.87 -11.45
N ASP A 66 -4.31 -13.15 -11.25
CA ASP A 66 -4.34 -14.14 -12.32
C ASP A 66 -5.54 -13.92 -13.27
N MET A 67 -6.61 -13.29 -12.81
CA MET A 67 -7.85 -13.11 -13.59
C MET A 67 -7.92 -11.78 -14.35
N ILE A 68 -7.38 -10.68 -13.79
CA ILE A 68 -7.48 -9.32 -14.35
C ILE A 68 -6.19 -8.91 -15.10
N GLY A 69 -5.08 -9.60 -14.85
CA GLY A 69 -3.77 -9.26 -15.39
C GLY A 69 -3.06 -8.17 -14.57
N ARG A 70 -1.73 -8.22 -14.54
CA ARG A 70 -0.92 -7.46 -13.57
C ARG A 70 -0.89 -5.94 -13.81
N ARG A 71 -0.94 -5.51 -15.07
CA ARG A 71 -0.85 -4.09 -15.47
C ARG A 71 -2.05 -3.23 -15.01
N PRO A 72 -3.32 -3.62 -15.25
CA PRO A 72 -4.48 -2.89 -14.73
C PRO A 72 -4.57 -2.92 -13.20
N MET A 73 -4.03 -3.95 -12.56
CA MET A 73 -4.02 -4.08 -11.11
C MET A 73 -3.11 -3.04 -10.43
N LEU A 74 -1.94 -2.74 -11.02
CA LEU A 74 -1.05 -1.66 -10.59
C LEU A 74 -1.67 -0.25 -10.77
N ILE A 75 -2.44 -0.06 -11.84
CA ILE A 75 -3.15 1.22 -12.07
C ILE A 75 -4.26 1.40 -11.04
N THR A 76 -4.98 0.32 -10.73
CA THR A 76 -6.06 0.32 -9.74
C THR A 76 -5.50 0.62 -8.35
N SER A 77 -4.40 -0.04 -7.94
CA SER A 77 -3.77 0.21 -6.64
C SER A 77 -3.29 1.65 -6.48
N SER A 78 -2.70 2.22 -7.52
CA SER A 78 -2.27 3.63 -7.55
C SER A 78 -3.45 4.60 -7.42
N THR A 79 -4.57 4.27 -8.06
CA THR A 79 -5.80 5.09 -7.97
C THR A 79 -6.39 5.04 -6.56
N PHE A 80 -6.43 3.85 -5.95
CA PHE A 80 -6.87 3.68 -4.57
C PHE A 80 -6.00 4.48 -3.58
N TYR A 81 -4.68 4.46 -3.77
CA TYR A 81 -3.75 5.25 -2.95
C TYR A 81 -3.96 6.77 -3.13
N PHE A 82 -4.09 7.23 -4.38
CA PHE A 82 -4.35 8.64 -4.66
C PHE A 82 -5.67 9.14 -4.06
N VAL A 83 -6.74 8.36 -4.23
CA VAL A 83 -8.06 8.68 -3.66
C VAL A 83 -8.02 8.61 -2.14
N GLY A 84 -7.34 7.61 -1.56
CA GLY A 84 -7.14 7.47 -0.12
C GLY A 84 -6.50 8.72 0.49
N GLY A 85 -5.38 9.18 -0.08
CA GLY A 85 -4.71 10.41 0.35
C GLY A 85 -5.60 11.67 0.22
N LEU A 86 -6.40 11.76 -0.85
CA LEU A 86 -7.30 12.88 -1.06
C LEU A 86 -8.42 12.94 0.00
N ILE A 87 -9.00 11.78 0.34
CA ILE A 87 -10.02 11.68 1.39
C ILE A 87 -9.39 11.95 2.75
N MET A 88 -8.14 11.53 2.96
CA MET A 88 -7.41 11.80 4.20
C MET A 88 -7.19 13.30 4.43
N LEU A 89 -6.93 14.06 3.36
CA LEU A 89 -6.78 15.52 3.41
C LEU A 89 -8.05 16.25 3.87
N TRP A 90 -9.21 15.71 3.52
CA TRP A 90 -10.52 16.28 3.86
C TRP A 90 -11.15 15.66 5.12
N SER A 91 -10.52 14.65 5.73
CA SER A 91 -11.12 13.83 6.78
C SER A 91 -11.33 14.60 8.10
N PRO A 92 -12.58 14.94 8.47
CA PRO A 92 -12.86 15.69 9.70
C PRO A 92 -13.20 14.79 10.90
N SER A 93 -13.29 13.47 10.71
CA SER A 93 -13.80 12.52 11.71
C SER A 93 -12.99 11.22 11.75
N VAL A 94 -12.88 10.65 12.96
CA VAL A 94 -12.20 9.39 13.26
C VAL A 94 -12.70 8.24 12.36
N GLN A 95 -14.01 8.17 12.10
CA GLN A 95 -14.59 7.11 11.28
C GLN A 95 -14.11 7.15 9.82
N VAL A 96 -13.96 8.36 9.27
CA VAL A 96 -13.42 8.56 7.92
C VAL A 96 -11.95 8.17 7.90
N LEU A 97 -11.20 8.51 8.95
CA LEU A 97 -9.80 8.12 9.08
C LEU A 97 -9.62 6.59 9.10
N LEU A 98 -10.48 5.85 9.82
CA LEU A 98 -10.47 4.38 9.81
C LEU A 98 -10.78 3.81 8.42
N ALA A 99 -11.81 4.33 7.75
CA ALA A 99 -12.21 3.85 6.44
C ALA A 99 -11.13 4.10 5.38
N VAL A 100 -10.52 5.28 5.41
CA VAL A 100 -9.40 5.64 4.52
C VAL A 100 -8.20 4.73 4.78
N ARG A 101 -7.86 4.44 6.04
CA ARG A 101 -6.73 3.55 6.36
C ARG A 101 -6.92 2.13 5.86
N LEU A 102 -8.15 1.63 5.91
CA LEU A 102 -8.47 0.33 5.32
C LEU A 102 -8.27 0.36 3.80
N LEU A 103 -8.71 1.44 3.14
CA LEU A 103 -8.58 1.65 1.70
C LEU A 103 -7.11 1.83 1.25
N ASP A 104 -6.33 2.56 2.05
CA ASP A 104 -4.93 2.87 1.80
C ASP A 104 -4.05 1.61 1.99
N GLY A 105 -4.33 0.83 3.05
CA GLY A 105 -3.73 -0.49 3.26
C GLY A 105 -4.01 -1.44 2.10
N PHE A 106 -5.17 -1.30 1.45
CA PHE A 106 -5.51 -2.06 0.25
C PHE A 106 -4.58 -1.71 -0.93
N GLY A 107 -4.45 -0.41 -1.24
CA GLY A 107 -3.66 0.08 -2.38
C GLY A 107 -2.15 -0.19 -2.22
N ILE A 108 -1.59 0.08 -1.04
CA ILE A 108 -0.16 -0.14 -0.79
C ILE A 108 0.18 -1.62 -0.88
N ARG A 109 -0.60 -2.50 -0.23
CA ARG A 109 -0.28 -3.93 -0.19
C ARG A 109 -0.39 -4.57 -1.58
N LEU A 110 -1.38 -4.20 -2.39
CA LEU A 110 -1.48 -4.67 -3.77
C LEU A 110 -0.22 -4.33 -4.55
N THR A 111 0.24 -3.08 -4.47
CA THR A 111 1.42 -2.61 -5.19
C THR A 111 2.66 -3.41 -4.80
N VAL A 112 2.90 -3.59 -3.50
CA VAL A 112 4.08 -4.33 -3.00
C VAL A 112 4.06 -5.80 -3.36
N THR A 113 2.89 -6.45 -3.45
CA THR A 113 2.79 -7.84 -3.90
C THR A 113 2.92 -8.00 -5.42
N LEU A 114 2.40 -7.05 -6.20
CA LEU A 114 2.37 -7.14 -7.66
C LEU A 114 3.67 -6.75 -8.35
N VAL A 115 4.40 -5.80 -7.78
CA VAL A 115 5.71 -5.36 -8.26
C VAL A 115 6.71 -6.53 -8.42
N PRO A 116 7.02 -7.33 -7.39
CA PRO A 116 7.98 -8.44 -7.50
C PRO A 116 7.51 -9.55 -8.44
N LEU A 117 6.19 -9.78 -8.48
CA LEU A 117 5.59 -10.66 -9.46
C LEU A 117 5.88 -10.14 -10.88
N TYR A 118 5.53 -8.88 -11.17
CA TYR A 118 5.75 -8.26 -12.47
C TYR A 118 7.23 -8.26 -12.89
N ILE A 119 8.16 -8.08 -11.94
CA ILE A 119 9.60 -8.28 -12.14
C ILE A 119 9.87 -9.69 -12.66
N SER A 120 9.31 -10.72 -12.01
CA SER A 120 9.53 -12.12 -12.39
C SER A 120 8.98 -12.49 -13.77
N GLU A 121 8.03 -11.74 -14.31
CA GLU A 121 7.50 -11.98 -15.66
C GLU A 121 8.32 -11.30 -16.76
N ILE A 122 9.02 -10.21 -16.44
CA ILE A 122 9.72 -9.37 -17.43
C ILE A 122 11.23 -9.54 -17.37
N ALA A 123 11.78 -9.91 -16.21
CA ALA A 123 13.20 -10.13 -16.04
C ALA A 123 13.63 -11.47 -16.69
N PRO A 124 14.73 -11.49 -17.46
CA PRO A 124 15.33 -12.74 -17.90
C PRO A 124 15.77 -13.57 -16.68
N SER A 125 15.67 -14.90 -16.79
CA SER A 125 15.83 -15.88 -15.71
C SER A 125 17.15 -15.79 -14.92
N GLU A 126 18.18 -15.13 -15.47
CA GLU A 126 19.50 -14.98 -14.86
C GLU A 126 19.59 -13.92 -13.76
N ILE A 127 18.70 -12.92 -13.73
CA ILE A 127 18.77 -11.78 -12.77
C ILE A 127 17.54 -11.67 -11.86
N CYS A 128 16.53 -12.51 -12.08
CA CYS A 128 15.29 -12.48 -11.32
C CYS A 128 15.52 -12.69 -9.80
N GLY A 129 16.53 -13.48 -9.42
CA GLY A 129 16.90 -13.70 -8.03
C GLY A 129 17.54 -12.48 -7.34
N SER A 130 18.23 -11.60 -8.09
CA SER A 130 18.89 -10.41 -7.53
C SER A 130 17.99 -9.18 -7.47
N LEU A 131 16.83 -9.19 -8.14
CA LEU A 131 15.85 -8.09 -8.13
C LEU A 131 14.70 -8.31 -7.13
N ASN A 132 14.50 -9.55 -6.68
CA ASN A 132 13.48 -9.91 -5.69
C ASN A 132 13.99 -9.93 -4.24
N TYR A 133 15.28 -9.65 -4.04
CA TYR A 133 15.96 -9.62 -2.74
C TYR A 133 16.50 -8.21 -2.49
#